data_AF-A0A6V7X1K3-F1
#
_entry.id   AF-A0A6V7X1K3-F1
#
_cell.length_a   1.000
_cell.length_b   1.000
_cell.length_c   1.000
_cell.angle_alpha   90.00
_cell.angle_beta   90.00
_cell.angle_gamma   90.00
#
_symmetry.space_group_name_H-M   'P 1'
#
loop_
_entity.id
_entity.type
_entity.pdbx_description
1 polymer ?
#
loop_
_entity_poly.entity_id
_entity_poly.type
_entity_poly.pdbx_seq_one_letter_code
_entity_poly.pdbx_strand_id
1 'polypeptide(L)'
;MYKKYLNNKSNTKNNYTLNERYRQLENVYTGKQLAPSFFFHFINILCTDIIAVAISYFNLTDETIGNIISFGLVILAICKLCIEITVITFHPVLNKNLNKIIMRTINFIKCGHSSRVDVQRQTVITSKIVASKEQDLHFEMLKQSWK
;
A
#
# COMPACT_ATOMS: atom_id res chain seq x y z
N MET A 1 40.53 13.94 25.85
CA MET A 1 39.82 14.70 24.78
C MET A 1 39.62 13.93 23.47
N TYR A 2 40.57 13.07 23.05
CA TYR A 2 40.51 12.35 21.75
C TYR A 2 39.39 11.28 21.63
N LYS A 3 39.01 10.60 22.72
CA LYS A 3 37.93 9.59 22.71
C LYS A 3 36.54 10.15 22.34
N LYS A 4 36.28 11.43 22.62
CA LYS A 4 34.97 12.08 22.33
C LYS A 4 34.75 12.32 20.83
N TYR A 5 35.82 12.54 20.06
CA TYR A 5 35.75 12.73 18.60
C TYR A 5 35.59 11.42 17.84
N LEU A 6 36.21 10.33 18.30
CA LEU A 6 36.04 8.99 17.71
C LEU A 6 34.60 8.48 17.90
N ASN A 7 33.99 8.72 19.07
CA ASN A 7 32.61 8.31 19.34
C ASN A 7 31.56 9.08 18.53
N ASN A 8 31.82 10.34 18.18
CA ASN A 8 30.96 11.11 17.27
C ASN A 8 31.09 10.65 15.81
N LYS A 9 32.26 10.15 15.41
CA LYS A 9 32.52 9.66 14.04
C LYS A 9 31.92 8.25 13.80
N SER A 10 31.85 7.40 14.84
CA SER A 10 31.15 6.11 14.78
C SER A 10 29.63 6.28 14.78
N ASN A 11 29.08 7.17 15.61
CA ASN A 11 27.64 7.48 15.61
C ASN A 11 27.15 8.08 14.30
N THR A 12 27.95 8.93 13.65
CA THR A 12 27.62 9.44 12.31
C THR A 12 27.64 8.33 11.26
N LYS A 13 28.65 7.44 11.26
CA LYS A 13 28.66 6.28 10.35
C LYS A 13 27.44 5.37 10.53
N ASN A 14 27.06 5.06 11.76
CA ASN A 14 25.88 4.23 12.06
C ASN A 14 24.57 4.91 11.60
N ASN A 15 24.45 6.23 11.78
CA ASN A 15 23.28 6.98 11.32
C ASN A 15 23.20 7.03 9.78
N TYR A 16 24.33 7.13 9.08
CA TYR A 16 24.38 7.03 7.61
C TYR A 16 23.90 5.65 7.14
N THR A 17 24.39 4.57 7.73
CA THR A 17 23.95 3.21 7.36
C THR A 17 22.48 2.94 7.68
N LEU A 18 21.93 3.53 8.74
CA LEU A 18 20.51 3.44 9.07
C LEU A 18 19.65 4.16 8.03
N ASN A 19 20.01 5.40 7.66
CA ASN A 19 19.29 6.16 6.64
C ASN A 19 19.29 5.46 5.27
N GLU A 20 20.40 4.84 4.88
CA GLU A 20 20.48 4.05 3.65
C GLU A 20 19.53 2.86 3.67
N ARG A 21 19.46 2.12 4.79
CA ARG A 21 18.52 1.01 4.97
C ARG A 21 17.06 1.48 4.91
N TYR A 22 16.74 2.63 5.50
CA TYR A 22 15.39 3.20 5.43
C TYR A 22 15.01 3.59 4.00
N ARG A 23 15.90 4.25 3.25
CA ARG A 23 15.65 4.59 1.84
C ARG A 23 15.50 3.35 0.97
N GLN A 24 16.31 2.32 1.19
CA GLN A 24 16.18 1.04 0.48
C GLN A 24 14.84 0.36 0.78
N LEU A 25 14.43 0.33 2.05
CA LEU A 25 13.13 -0.19 2.45
C LEU A 25 11.98 0.59 1.81
N GLU A 26 12.03 1.91 1.83
CA GLU A 26 11.04 2.78 1.19
C GLU A 26 10.91 2.48 -0.30
N ASN A 27 12.03 2.37 -1.02
CA ASN A 27 12.04 2.00 -2.43
C ASN A 27 11.45 0.61 -2.68
N VAL A 28 11.70 -0.37 -1.81
CA VAL A 28 11.10 -1.71 -1.90
C VAL A 28 9.58 -1.64 -1.69
N TYR A 29 9.11 -0.83 -0.74
CA TYR A 29 7.68 -0.64 -0.52
C TYR A 29 7.01 0.06 -1.71
N THR A 30 7.62 1.11 -2.24
CA THR A 30 7.14 1.80 -3.44
C THR A 30 7.14 0.87 -4.66
N GLY A 31 8.18 0.05 -4.83
CA GLY A 31 8.24 -0.97 -5.88
C GLY A 31 7.12 -1.99 -5.76
N LYS A 32 6.85 -2.50 -4.55
CA LYS A 32 5.73 -3.42 -4.29
C LYS A 32 4.35 -2.79 -4.54
N GLN A 33 4.23 -1.47 -4.38
CA GLN A 33 2.99 -0.73 -4.68
C GLN A 33 2.78 -0.51 -6.17
N LEU A 34 3.85 -0.17 -6.89
CA LEU A 34 3.78 0.15 -8.32
C LEU A 34 3.71 -1.11 -9.19
N ALA A 35 4.31 -2.22 -8.78
CA ALA A 35 4.38 -3.43 -9.60
C ALA A 35 2.99 -3.98 -10.03
N PRO A 36 1.98 -4.09 -9.14
CA PRO A 36 0.64 -4.51 -9.54
C PRO A 36 0.00 -3.54 -10.55
N SER A 37 0.08 -2.23 -10.29
CA SER A 37 -0.50 -1.21 -11.16
C SER A 37 0.18 -1.18 -12.53
N PHE A 38 1.51 -1.34 -12.57
CA PHE A 38 2.27 -1.48 -13.80
C PHE A 38 1.85 -2.72 -14.59
N PHE A 39 1.67 -3.87 -13.92
CA PHE A 39 1.23 -5.11 -14.55
C PHE A 39 -0.17 -4.98 -15.16
N PHE A 40 -1.13 -4.39 -14.45
CA PHE A 40 -2.46 -4.13 -15.00
C PHE A 40 -2.44 -3.15 -16.17
N HIS A 41 -1.62 -2.10 -16.09
CA HIS A 41 -1.46 -1.15 -17.19
C HIS A 41 -0.86 -1.81 -18.43
N PHE A 42 0.15 -2.66 -18.25
CA PHE A 42 0.78 -3.42 -19.32
C PHE A 42 -0.22 -4.37 -20.02
N ILE A 43 -0.98 -5.16 -19.24
CA ILE A 43 -2.03 -6.03 -19.79
C ILE A 43 -3.07 -5.20 -20.56
N ASN A 44 -3.46 -4.05 -20.01
CA ASN A 44 -4.46 -3.20 -20.63
C ASN A 44 -4.01 -2.69 -22.01
N ILE A 45 -2.75 -2.24 -22.14
CA ILE A 45 -2.17 -1.83 -23.43
C ILE A 45 -2.12 -3.02 -24.41
N LEU A 46 -1.66 -4.18 -23.94
CA LEU A 46 -1.52 -5.37 -24.76
C LEU A 46 -2.88 -5.83 -25.31
N CYS A 47 -3.94 -5.79 -24.48
CA CYS A 47 -5.30 -6.09 -24.90
C CYS A 47 -5.81 -5.09 -25.96
N THR A 48 -5.55 -3.80 -25.81
CA THR A 48 -5.98 -2.80 -26.80
C THR A 48 -5.26 -2.97 -28.13
N ASP A 49 -3.98 -3.30 -28.11
CA ASP A 49 -3.18 -3.51 -29.32
C ASP A 49 -3.65 -4.77 -30.07
N ILE A 50 -3.94 -5.86 -29.36
CA ILE A 50 -4.51 -7.08 -29.96
C ILE A 50 -5.85 -6.78 -30.65
N ILE A 51 -6.74 -6.03 -30.00
CA ILE A 51 -8.03 -5.67 -30.57
C ILE A 51 -7.84 -4.81 -31.83
N ALA A 52 -6.94 -3.83 -31.79
CA ALA A 52 -6.67 -2.96 -32.93
C ALA A 52 -6.12 -3.74 -34.14
N VAL A 53 -5.17 -4.66 -33.90
CA VAL A 53 -4.62 -5.54 -34.94
C VAL A 53 -5.71 -6.48 -35.49
N ALA A 54 -6.56 -7.05 -34.63
CA ALA A 54 -7.64 -7.92 -35.06
C ALA A 54 -8.66 -7.17 -35.95
N ILE A 55 -9.05 -5.94 -35.59
CA ILE A 55 -9.94 -5.11 -36.40
C ILE A 55 -9.31 -4.82 -37.77
N SER A 56 -8.03 -4.44 -37.80
CA SER A 56 -7.31 -4.14 -39.05
C SER A 56 -7.11 -5.37 -39.94
N TYR A 57 -6.99 -6.57 -39.38
CA TYR A 57 -6.71 -7.79 -40.13
C TYR A 57 -7.97 -8.44 -40.71
N PHE A 58 -9.06 -8.46 -39.94
CA PHE A 58 -10.25 -9.24 -40.30
C PHE A 58 -11.27 -8.52 -41.18
N ASN A 59 -11.03 -7.26 -41.58
CA ASN A 59 -11.96 -6.46 -42.41
C ASN A 59 -13.41 -6.61 -41.95
N LEU A 60 -13.61 -6.41 -40.64
CA LEU A 60 -14.90 -6.59 -39.97
C LEU A 60 -15.94 -5.58 -40.50
N THR A 61 -17.22 -5.95 -40.45
CA THR A 61 -18.30 -5.04 -40.85
C THR A 61 -18.47 -3.91 -39.84
N ASP A 62 -18.95 -2.74 -40.28
CA ASP A 62 -19.08 -1.55 -39.43
C ASP A 62 -19.85 -1.80 -38.12
N GLU A 63 -20.93 -2.62 -38.17
CA GLU A 63 -21.70 -2.99 -36.98
C GLU A 63 -20.89 -3.86 -35.99
N THR A 64 -20.11 -4.82 -36.50
CA THR A 64 -19.29 -5.69 -35.65
C THR A 64 -18.12 -4.94 -35.03
N ILE A 65 -17.52 -4.01 -35.77
CA ILE A 65 -16.48 -3.10 -35.25
C ILE A 65 -17.04 -2.26 -34.10
N GLY A 66 -18.22 -1.67 -34.26
CA GLY A 66 -18.87 -0.85 -33.22
C GLY A 66 -19.10 -1.63 -31.92
N ASN A 67 -19.56 -2.88 -32.01
CA ASN A 67 -19.75 -3.75 -30.85
C ASN A 67 -18.42 -4.11 -30.15
N ILE A 68 -17.38 -4.44 -30.93
CA ILE A 68 -16.06 -4.78 -30.40
C ILE A 68 -15.42 -3.58 -29.70
N ILE A 69 -15.49 -2.39 -30.30
CA ILE A 69 -14.98 -1.16 -29.69
C ILE A 69 -15.73 -0.86 -28.38
N SER A 70 -17.06 -0.96 -28.39
CA SER A 70 -17.88 -0.73 -27.19
C SER A 70 -17.49 -1.67 -26.05
N PHE A 71 -17.32 -2.97 -26.35
CA PHE A 71 -16.86 -3.94 -25.36
C PHE A 71 -15.43 -3.67 -24.87
N GLY A 72 -14.53 -3.30 -25.79
CA GLY A 72 -13.16 -2.90 -25.46
C GLY A 72 -13.10 -1.70 -24.51
N LEU A 73 -13.95 -0.69 -24.72
CA LEU A 73 -14.06 0.47 -23.83
C LEU A 73 -14.54 0.09 -22.42
N VAL A 74 -15.47 -0.86 -22.30
CA VAL A 74 -15.92 -1.38 -21.00
C VAL A 74 -14.79 -2.11 -20.29
N ILE A 75 -14.05 -2.99 -20.98
CA ILE A 75 -12.88 -3.66 -20.42
C ILE A 75 -11.84 -2.64 -19.95
N LEU A 76 -11.54 -1.64 -20.77
CA LEU A 76 -10.61 -0.55 -20.43
C LEU A 76 -11.04 0.18 -19.15
N ALA A 77 -12.33 0.48 -19.00
CA ALA A 77 -12.87 1.11 -17.80
C ALA A 77 -12.70 0.21 -16.56
N ILE A 78 -12.97 -1.09 -16.68
CA ILE A 78 -12.76 -2.07 -15.60
C ILE A 78 -11.28 -2.15 -15.22
N CYS A 79 -10.36 -2.20 -16.19
CA CYS A 79 -8.93 -2.22 -15.93
C CYS A 79 -8.45 -0.95 -15.20
N LYS A 80 -8.94 0.23 -15.59
CA LYS A 80 -8.65 1.48 -14.87
C LYS A 80 -9.14 1.44 -13.43
N LEU A 81 -10.35 0.94 -13.21
CA LEU A 81 -10.89 0.74 -11.86
C LEU A 81 -10.05 -0.25 -11.04
N CYS A 82 -9.59 -1.36 -11.64
CA CYS A 82 -8.68 -2.29 -10.98
C CYS A 82 -7.35 -1.63 -10.60
N ILE A 83 -6.78 -0.79 -11.47
CA ILE A 83 -5.56 -0.02 -11.16
C ILE A 83 -5.79 0.86 -9.94
N GLU A 84 -6.88 1.62 -9.89
CA GLU A 84 -7.21 2.46 -8.73
C GLU A 84 -7.35 1.64 -7.44
N ILE A 85 -8.05 0.50 -7.51
CA ILE A 85 -8.20 -0.41 -6.35
C ILE A 85 -6.84 -0.93 -5.88
N THR A 86 -5.96 -1.32 -6.80
CA THR A 86 -4.62 -1.79 -6.42
C THR A 86 -3.81 -0.69 -5.74
N VAL A 87 -3.81 0.53 -6.28
CA VAL A 87 -3.12 1.68 -5.67
C VAL A 87 -3.64 1.91 -4.25
N ILE A 88 -4.97 1.90 -4.06
CA ILE A 88 -5.58 2.15 -2.77
C ILE A 88 -5.26 1.04 -1.76
N THR A 89 -5.25 -0.23 -2.20
CA THR A 89 -5.03 -1.39 -1.34
C THR A 89 -3.57 -1.50 -0.89
N PHE A 90 -2.63 -1.31 -1.81
CA PHE A 90 -1.20 -1.45 -1.54
C PHE A 90 -0.58 -0.20 -0.90
N HIS A 91 -1.20 0.98 -1.04
CA HIS A 91 -0.71 2.19 -0.41
C HIS A 91 -1.12 2.28 1.07
N PRO A 92 -0.18 2.23 2.03
CA PRO A 92 -0.47 2.06 3.46
C PRO A 92 -1.30 3.20 4.06
N VAL A 93 -1.10 4.44 3.59
CA VAL A 93 -1.88 5.60 4.06
C VAL A 93 -3.32 5.55 3.56
N LEU A 94 -3.51 5.26 2.27
CA LEU A 94 -4.82 5.17 1.62
C LEU A 94 -5.61 3.99 2.19
N ASN A 95 -4.99 2.82 2.35
CA ASN A 95 -5.62 1.65 2.96
C ASN A 95 -6.09 1.92 4.40
N LYS A 96 -5.28 2.61 5.22
CA LYS A 96 -5.70 3.03 6.57
C LYS A 96 -6.90 3.96 6.55
N ASN A 97 -6.95 4.91 5.61
CA ASN A 97 -8.08 5.83 5.47
C ASN A 97 -9.33 5.13 4.94
N LEU A 98 -9.18 4.21 3.98
CA LEU A 98 -10.29 3.46 3.42
C LEU A 98 -10.90 2.51 4.46
N ASN A 99 -10.08 1.82 5.25
CA ASN A 99 -10.58 1.02 6.38
C ASN A 99 -11.32 1.86 7.43
N LYS A 100 -10.90 3.09 7.69
CA LYS A 100 -11.66 4.02 8.56
C LYS A 100 -13.01 4.38 7.96
N ILE A 101 -13.06 4.64 6.65
CA ILE A 101 -14.32 4.96 5.95
C ILE A 101 -15.24 3.73 5.97
N ILE A 102 -14.75 2.56 5.59
CA ILE A 102 -15.50 1.29 5.63
C ILE A 102 -16.05 1.04 7.03
N MET A 103 -15.24 1.16 8.08
CA MET A 103 -15.71 0.96 9.46
C MET A 103 -16.79 1.98 9.85
N ARG A 104 -16.69 3.23 9.41
CA ARG A 104 -17.75 4.23 9.63
C ARG A 104 -19.02 3.86 8.88
N THR A 105 -18.93 3.43 7.62
CA THR A 105 -20.08 3.03 6.82
C THR A 105 -20.75 1.77 7.38
N ILE A 106 -19.98 0.76 7.80
CA ILE A 106 -20.50 -0.45 8.45
C ILE A 106 -21.18 -0.10 9.78
N ASN A 107 -20.58 0.76 10.59
CA ASN A 107 -21.18 1.19 11.85
C ASN A 107 -22.44 2.03 11.63
N PHE A 108 -22.48 2.86 10.58
CA PHE A 108 -23.66 3.63 10.19
C PHE A 108 -24.81 2.72 9.74
N ILE A 109 -24.51 1.67 8.96
CA ILE A 109 -25.49 0.66 8.55
C ILE A 109 -25.95 -0.18 9.76
N LYS A 110 -25.06 -0.46 10.71
CA LYS A 110 -25.38 -1.17 11.96
C LYS A 110 -26.15 -0.33 13.00
N CYS A 111 -26.24 0.99 12.84
CA CYS A 111 -27.06 1.86 13.70
C CYS A 111 -28.59 1.64 13.55
N GLY A 112 -29.04 0.65 12.78
CA GLY A 112 -30.40 0.10 12.86
C GLY A 112 -30.63 -0.91 13.99
N HIS A 113 -29.60 -1.33 14.74
CA HIS A 113 -29.78 -2.25 15.87
C HIS A 113 -28.88 -1.91 17.05
N SER A 114 -29.50 -1.31 18.07
CA SER A 114 -28.96 -1.11 19.40
C SER A 114 -28.48 -2.43 20.00
N SER A 115 -27.19 -2.52 20.37
CA SER A 115 -26.71 -3.04 21.66
C SER A 115 -25.18 -3.17 21.70
N ARG A 116 -24.57 -2.51 22.69
CA ARG A 116 -23.33 -2.84 23.42
C ARG A 116 -22.20 -3.56 22.67
N VAL A 117 -21.06 -2.89 22.49
CA VAL A 117 -19.74 -3.53 22.63
C VAL A 117 -18.74 -2.54 23.26
N ASP A 118 -18.75 -2.46 24.60
CA ASP A 118 -17.70 -1.83 25.42
C ASP A 118 -16.40 -2.68 25.50
N VAL A 119 -16.23 -3.66 24.61
CA VAL A 119 -15.09 -4.62 24.65
C VAL A 119 -13.85 -4.09 23.92
N GLN A 120 -13.98 -3.06 23.07
CA GLN A 120 -12.86 -2.53 22.28
C GLN A 120 -11.96 -1.54 23.04
N ARG A 121 -12.43 -1.00 24.18
CA ARG A 121 -11.61 -0.07 24.99
C ARG A 121 -10.54 -0.81 25.79
N GLN A 122 -10.77 -2.08 26.13
CA GLN A 122 -9.86 -2.86 26.97
C GLN A 122 -8.69 -3.46 26.17
N THR A 123 -8.93 -3.96 24.94
CA THR A 123 -7.89 -4.52 24.06
C THR A 123 -6.93 -3.47 23.50
N VAL A 124 -7.38 -2.24 23.26
CA VAL A 124 -6.51 -1.13 22.82
C VAL A 124 -5.59 -0.67 23.95
N ILE A 125 -6.03 -0.70 25.21
CA ILE A 125 -5.18 -0.35 26.36
C ILE A 125 -4.12 -1.45 26.58
N THR A 126 -4.50 -2.73 26.53
CA THR A 126 -3.54 -3.83 26.71
C THR A 126 -2.48 -3.86 25.60
N SER A 127 -2.86 -3.66 24.33
CA SER A 127 -1.89 -3.61 23.22
C SER A 127 -0.96 -2.40 23.26
N LYS A 128 -1.44 -1.24 23.72
CA LYS A 128 -0.59 -0.04 23.90
C LYS A 128 0.41 -0.21 25.05
N ILE A 129 0.00 -0.88 26.14
CA ILE A 129 0.87 -1.18 27.28
C ILE A 129 1.94 -2.22 26.90
N VAL A 130 1.58 -3.23 26.11
CA VAL A 130 2.53 -4.26 25.65
C VAL A 130 3.53 -3.69 24.63
N ALA A 131 3.08 -2.85 23.68
CA ALA A 131 3.98 -2.19 22.73
C ALA A 131 4.94 -1.19 23.40
N SER A 132 4.49 -0.50 24.46
CA SER A 132 5.37 0.39 25.25
C SER A 132 6.46 -0.41 25.96
N LYS A 133 6.14 -1.57 26.54
CA LYS A 133 7.14 -2.43 27.20
C LYS A 133 8.18 -3.00 26.25
N GLU A 134 7.79 -3.38 25.03
CA GLU A 134 8.75 -3.83 24.00
C GLU A 134 9.68 -2.69 23.55
N GLN A 135 9.14 -1.47 23.42
CA GLN A 135 9.97 -0.30 23.10
C GLN A 135 10.95 0.03 24.22
N ASP A 136 10.51 0.00 25.49
CA ASP A 136 11.38 0.24 26.64
C ASP A 136 12.47 -0.82 26.78
N LEU A 137 12.13 -2.10 26.54
CA LEU A 137 13.10 -3.21 26.50
C LEU A 137 14.12 -3.01 25.37
N HIS A 138 13.68 -2.56 24.20
CA HIS A 138 14.56 -2.26 23.07
C HIS A 138 15.52 -1.09 23.41
N PHE A 139 15.05 -0.06 24.12
CA PHE A 139 15.90 1.03 24.60
C PHE A 139 16.89 0.59 25.68
N GLU A 140 16.52 -0.33 26.59
CA GLU A 140 17.46 -0.90 27.56
C GLU A 140 18.55 -1.74 26.91
N MET A 141 18.20 -2.58 25.93
CA MET A 141 19.19 -3.37 25.17
C MET A 141 20.20 -2.46 24.45
N LEU A 142 19.72 -1.37 23.84
CA LEU A 142 20.59 -0.35 23.23
C LEU A 142 21.50 0.31 24.27
N LYS A 143 20.98 0.61 25.47
CA LYS A 143 21.75 1.23 26.55
C LYS A 143 22.86 0.32 27.10
N GLN A 144 22.63 -0.99 27.14
CA GLN A 144 23.66 -1.97 27.52
C GLN A 144 24.75 -2.11 26.46
N SER A 145 24.40 -2.04 25.17
CA SER A 145 25.38 -2.10 24.07
C SER A 145 26.31 -0.88 23.98
N TRP A 146 26.00 0.19 24.72
CA TRP A 146 26.77 1.44 24.77
C TRP A 146 27.68 1.57 25.99
N LYS A 147 27.71 0.58 26.88
CA LYS A 147 28.70 0.46 27.97
C LYS A 147 29.87 -0.41 27.52
#